data_AF-A0A7X7XN83-F1
#
_entry.id   AF-A0A7X7XN83-F1
#
_cell.length_a   1.000
_cell.length_b   1.000
_cell.length_c   1.000
_cell.angle_alpha   90.00
_cell.angle_beta   90.00
_cell.angle_gamma   90.00
#
_symmetry.space_group_name_H-M   'P 1'
#
loop_
_entity.id
_entity.type
_entity.pdbx_description
1 polymer ?
#
loop_
_entity_poly.entity_id
_entity_poly.type
_entity_poly.pdbx_seq_one_letter_code
_entity_poly.pdbx_strand_id
1 'polypeptide(L)'
;RLGTRPPNDKHGLARLNIVDIRPASATAQPGAVPAGVPGCPAGTGTLAWGVVAGGWAVVCGDDADRPARWQSRIGGREQTTSAVAWDSPANRYVATLDGGGRAWLASAPAMIGHAAGGTITYAGATEQLWFARPSLTGGAGPFGVPLPALDARDQARYLSDLLSRSTADRAALQEAVVAVRECSRGGAGSYGADITAIDTVTRNRQTLLAAAETAPVDRLPDGARLTTQLQTFLGLSVRADQEFAAWARTVNALGCGAGSDAEGRRLSDETGKAKVAFVEMWNSRIVPAYGVPSYTRDTI
;
A
#
# COMPACT_ATOMS: atom_id res chain seq x y z
N ARG A 1 13.71 -50.02 -51.78
CA ARG A 1 14.35 -49.91 -50.45
C ARG A 1 13.82 -48.65 -49.78
N LEU A 2 12.83 -48.81 -48.92
CA LEU A 2 12.19 -47.76 -48.13
C LEU A 2 13.11 -47.49 -46.92
N GLY A 3 13.70 -46.29 -46.86
CA GLY A 3 14.53 -45.85 -45.75
C GLY A 3 13.68 -45.12 -44.72
N THR A 4 13.56 -45.69 -43.53
CA THR A 4 12.82 -45.14 -42.40
C THR A 4 13.56 -43.94 -41.77
N ARG A 5 12.77 -42.92 -41.43
CA ARG A 5 13.17 -41.66 -40.78
C ARG A 5 13.32 -41.92 -39.25
N PRO A 6 14.39 -41.47 -38.58
CA PRO A 6 14.44 -41.47 -37.12
C PRO A 6 13.67 -40.28 -36.52
N PRO A 7 13.15 -40.40 -35.28
CA PRO A 7 12.37 -39.34 -34.64
C PRO A 7 13.24 -38.17 -34.15
N ASN A 8 12.66 -36.98 -34.26
CA ASN A 8 13.18 -35.71 -33.76
C ASN A 8 13.07 -35.68 -32.23
N ASP A 9 14.20 -35.87 -31.53
CA ASP A 9 14.31 -35.52 -30.11
C ASP A 9 14.35 -34.00 -29.98
N LYS A 10 13.26 -33.44 -29.46
CA LYS A 10 13.18 -32.04 -29.04
C LYS A 10 14.09 -31.87 -27.82
N HIS A 11 15.24 -31.27 -28.02
CA HIS A 11 16.07 -30.75 -26.92
C HIS A 11 15.23 -29.79 -26.07
N GLY A 12 14.96 -30.24 -24.83
CA GLY A 12 14.37 -29.43 -23.79
C GLY A 12 15.28 -28.25 -23.47
N LEU A 13 14.79 -27.04 -23.76
CA LEU A 13 15.33 -25.84 -23.16
C LEU A 13 15.05 -25.93 -21.66
N ALA A 14 16.12 -26.18 -20.89
CA ALA A 14 16.15 -26.00 -19.46
C ALA A 14 15.67 -24.58 -19.13
N ARG A 15 14.46 -24.46 -18.61
CA ARG A 15 13.98 -23.23 -18.00
C ARG A 15 14.78 -23.02 -16.72
N LEU A 16 15.56 -21.94 -16.73
CA LEU A 16 16.21 -21.37 -15.56
C LEU A 16 15.22 -21.29 -14.40
N ASN A 17 15.69 -21.77 -13.24
CA ASN A 17 14.98 -21.78 -11.98
C ASN A 17 14.40 -20.39 -11.66
N ILE A 18 13.07 -20.28 -11.71
CA ILE A 18 12.35 -19.22 -11.02
C ILE A 18 12.56 -19.48 -9.54
N VAL A 19 13.17 -18.53 -8.85
CA VAL A 19 13.16 -18.48 -7.38
C VAL A 19 11.70 -18.30 -6.98
N ASP A 20 11.08 -19.41 -6.63
CA ASP A 20 9.84 -19.50 -5.89
C ASP A 20 10.06 -18.72 -4.60
N ILE A 21 9.59 -17.46 -4.54
CA ILE A 21 9.38 -16.77 -3.26
C ILE A 21 8.22 -17.52 -2.61
N ARG A 22 8.55 -18.66 -2.01
CA ARG A 22 7.63 -19.42 -1.19
C ARG A 22 7.33 -18.53 0.01
N PRO A 23 6.08 -18.07 0.23
CA PRO A 23 5.68 -17.76 1.60
C PRO A 23 6.03 -18.99 2.44
N ALA A 24 6.63 -18.78 3.61
CA ALA A 24 7.11 -19.88 4.43
C ALA A 24 6.01 -20.95 4.59
N SER A 25 6.29 -22.12 4.03
CA SER A 25 5.67 -23.41 4.37
C SER A 25 4.17 -23.58 4.08
N ALA A 26 3.88 -24.18 2.92
CA ALA A 26 2.63 -24.89 2.66
C ALA A 26 2.58 -26.22 3.46
N THR A 27 2.34 -26.15 4.77
CA THR A 27 1.87 -27.31 5.57
C THR A 27 0.84 -26.97 6.66
N ALA A 28 0.50 -25.69 6.88
CA ALA A 28 -0.58 -25.36 7.81
C ALA A 28 -1.95 -25.70 7.17
N GLN A 29 -2.72 -26.58 7.82
CA GLN A 29 -4.14 -26.78 7.48
C GLN A 29 -4.86 -25.42 7.55
N PRO A 30 -5.90 -25.17 6.72
CA PRO A 30 -6.70 -23.96 6.81
C PRO A 30 -7.15 -23.71 8.26
N GLY A 31 -6.75 -22.56 8.83
CA GLY A 31 -7.10 -22.17 10.19
C GLY A 31 -6.26 -22.81 11.32
N ALA A 32 -5.27 -23.65 11.03
CA ALA A 32 -4.33 -24.13 12.05
C ALA A 32 -3.36 -23.01 12.43
N VAL A 33 -3.60 -22.41 13.59
CA VAL A 33 -2.78 -21.34 14.17
C VAL A 33 -1.41 -21.92 14.60
N PRO A 34 -0.27 -21.28 14.29
CA PRO A 34 1.05 -21.77 14.69
C PRO A 34 1.20 -21.89 16.22
N ALA A 35 2.08 -22.80 16.66
CA ALA A 35 2.38 -22.95 18.08
C ALA A 35 2.86 -21.62 18.70
N GLY A 36 2.27 -21.25 19.84
CA GLY A 36 2.59 -20.00 20.55
C GLY A 36 1.78 -18.77 20.09
N VAL A 37 0.94 -18.91 19.07
CA VAL A 37 -0.12 -17.93 18.74
C VAL A 37 -1.44 -18.44 19.35
N PRO A 38 -2.19 -17.61 20.10
CA PRO A 38 -3.42 -18.06 20.72
C PRO A 38 -4.50 -18.35 19.69
N GLY A 39 -5.31 -19.36 19.97
CA GLY A 39 -6.51 -19.65 19.18
C GLY A 39 -7.62 -18.62 19.42
N CYS A 40 -8.67 -18.75 18.61
CA CYS A 40 -9.86 -17.94 18.77
C CYS A 40 -10.73 -18.42 19.94
N PRO A 41 -11.44 -17.51 20.64
CA PRO A 41 -12.39 -17.88 21.68
C PRO A 41 -13.48 -18.82 21.17
N ALA A 42 -14.06 -19.60 22.07
CA ALA A 42 -15.19 -20.47 21.78
C ALA A 42 -16.33 -19.70 21.08
N GLY A 43 -16.89 -20.30 20.02
CA GLY A 43 -17.95 -19.69 19.22
C GLY A 43 -17.46 -18.80 18.08
N THR A 44 -16.15 -18.56 17.93
CA THR A 44 -15.58 -17.81 16.80
C THR A 44 -14.57 -18.64 16.02
N GLY A 45 -14.49 -18.40 14.71
CA GLY A 45 -13.48 -18.97 13.81
C GLY A 45 -12.25 -18.08 13.69
N THR A 46 -11.12 -18.67 13.28
CA THR A 46 -9.93 -17.89 12.90
C THR A 46 -10.14 -17.32 11.52
N LEU A 47 -10.07 -15.99 11.39
CA LEU A 47 -10.24 -15.28 10.12
C LEU A 47 -8.90 -14.91 9.49
N ALA A 48 -7.90 -14.60 10.31
CA ALA A 48 -6.54 -14.37 9.86
C ALA A 48 -5.56 -14.50 11.02
N TRP A 49 -4.31 -14.82 10.70
CA TRP A 49 -3.21 -14.68 11.65
C TRP A 49 -1.92 -14.36 10.90
N GLY A 50 -1.00 -13.73 11.60
CA GLY A 50 0.34 -13.46 11.11
C GLY A 50 1.38 -13.55 12.23
N VAL A 51 2.58 -13.99 11.88
CA VAL A 51 3.74 -14.07 12.77
C VAL A 51 4.81 -13.14 12.25
N VAL A 52 5.43 -12.38 13.15
CA VAL A 52 6.54 -11.45 12.87
C VAL A 52 7.67 -11.74 13.85
N ALA A 53 8.86 -11.20 13.57
CA ALA A 53 10.00 -11.31 14.50
C ALA A 53 9.60 -10.80 15.90
N GLY A 54 9.52 -11.72 16.86
CA GLY A 54 9.17 -11.40 18.25
C GLY A 54 7.68 -11.12 18.51
N GLY A 55 6.77 -11.47 17.59
CA GLY A 55 5.35 -11.18 17.79
C GLY A 55 4.38 -11.92 16.87
N TRP A 56 3.09 -11.69 17.09
CA TRP A 56 2.00 -12.25 16.31
C TRP A 56 0.73 -11.39 16.38
N ALA A 57 -0.18 -11.60 15.44
CA ALA A 57 -1.56 -11.12 15.49
C ALA A 57 -2.51 -12.22 15.01
N VAL A 58 -3.70 -12.28 15.62
CA VAL A 58 -4.80 -13.15 15.21
C VAL A 58 -6.11 -12.37 15.20
N VAL A 59 -6.91 -12.60 14.18
CA VAL A 59 -8.24 -12.04 13.99
C VAL A 59 -9.25 -13.16 14.00
N CYS A 60 -10.28 -13.00 14.82
CA CYS A 60 -11.33 -13.97 15.05
C CYS A 60 -12.69 -13.37 14.69
N GLY A 61 -13.63 -14.21 14.28
CA GLY A 61 -15.00 -13.80 13.98
C GLY A 61 -15.84 -14.92 13.38
N ASP A 62 -17.02 -14.58 12.91
CA ASP A 62 -17.99 -15.56 12.40
C ASP A 62 -17.70 -15.93 10.95
N ASP A 63 -17.37 -14.92 10.15
CA ASP A 63 -16.90 -15.05 8.77
C ASP A 63 -15.95 -13.91 8.41
N ALA A 64 -15.37 -14.00 7.21
CA ALA A 64 -14.35 -13.08 6.72
C ALA A 64 -14.75 -11.60 6.71
N ASP A 65 -16.05 -11.28 6.60
CA ASP A 65 -16.58 -9.92 6.55
C ASP A 65 -17.12 -9.47 7.93
N ARG A 66 -17.21 -10.37 8.90
CA ARG A 66 -17.67 -10.12 10.27
C ARG A 66 -16.59 -10.45 11.31
N PRO A 67 -15.48 -9.69 11.35
CA PRO A 67 -14.49 -9.83 12.41
C PRO A 67 -15.08 -9.38 13.75
N ALA A 68 -14.80 -10.14 14.80
CA ALA A 68 -15.35 -9.92 16.14
C ALA A 68 -14.27 -9.62 17.19
N ARG A 69 -13.03 -10.08 16.97
CA ARG A 69 -11.94 -9.89 17.94
C ARG A 69 -10.58 -9.86 17.28
N TRP A 70 -9.74 -8.97 17.78
CA TRP A 70 -8.31 -8.89 17.51
C TRP A 70 -7.55 -9.26 18.76
N GLN A 71 -6.49 -10.06 18.60
CA GLN A 71 -5.49 -10.30 19.63
C GLN A 71 -4.11 -10.18 18.99
N SER A 72 -3.15 -9.57 19.68
CA SER A 72 -1.78 -9.47 19.18
C SER A 72 -0.79 -9.39 20.32
N ARG A 73 0.43 -9.87 20.08
CA ARG A 73 1.60 -9.61 20.91
C ARG A 73 2.70 -9.03 20.02
N ILE A 74 3.02 -7.75 20.20
CA ILE A 74 4.03 -7.05 19.39
C ILE A 74 4.95 -6.26 20.29
N GLY A 75 6.27 -6.39 20.10
CA GLY A 75 7.25 -5.73 20.96
C GLY A 75 7.08 -6.09 22.43
N GLY A 76 6.66 -7.33 22.72
CA GLY A 76 6.38 -7.82 24.07
C GLY A 76 5.07 -7.32 24.70
N ARG A 77 4.28 -6.50 24.00
CA ARG A 77 3.00 -5.98 24.52
C ARG A 77 1.83 -6.77 23.93
N GLU A 78 1.03 -7.36 24.80
CA GLU A 78 -0.22 -8.01 24.42
C GLU A 78 -1.37 -7.01 24.38
N GLN A 79 -2.20 -7.11 23.35
CA GLN A 79 -3.38 -6.28 23.15
C GLN A 79 -4.53 -7.09 22.60
N THR A 80 -5.74 -6.78 23.07
CA THR A 80 -6.99 -7.42 22.67
C THR A 80 -8.06 -6.36 22.52
N THR A 81 -8.90 -6.46 21.49
CA THR A 81 -10.04 -5.56 21.29
C THR A 81 -11.15 -6.27 20.50
N SER A 82 -12.40 -5.84 20.68
CA SER A 82 -13.54 -6.24 19.85
C SER A 82 -13.86 -5.24 18.73
N ALA A 83 -13.23 -4.06 18.74
CA ALA A 83 -13.41 -3.05 17.71
C ALA A 83 -12.55 -3.39 16.49
N VAL A 84 -13.03 -4.31 15.65
CA VAL A 84 -12.32 -4.81 14.46
C VAL A 84 -13.21 -4.65 13.24
N ALA A 85 -12.60 -4.25 12.12
CA ALA A 85 -13.28 -4.12 10.84
C ALA A 85 -12.40 -4.68 9.71
N TRP A 86 -13.05 -5.09 8.62
CA TRP A 86 -12.38 -5.37 7.36
C TRP A 86 -12.29 -4.08 6.54
N ASP A 87 -11.07 -3.73 6.12
CA ASP A 87 -10.77 -2.62 5.22
C ASP A 87 -10.55 -3.21 3.82
N SER A 88 -11.64 -3.27 3.04
CA SER A 88 -11.63 -3.90 1.72
C SER A 88 -10.73 -3.19 0.70
N PRO A 89 -10.64 -1.84 0.64
CA PRO A 89 -9.69 -1.18 -0.26
C PRO A 89 -8.23 -1.55 0.03
N ALA A 90 -7.87 -1.76 1.30
CA ALA A 90 -6.49 -2.08 1.69
C ALA A 90 -6.23 -3.58 1.94
N ASN A 91 -7.22 -4.45 1.72
CA ASN A 91 -7.15 -5.90 1.95
C ASN A 91 -6.53 -6.29 3.32
N ARG A 92 -7.02 -5.64 4.38
CA ARG A 92 -6.52 -5.82 5.74
C ARG A 92 -7.64 -5.83 6.78
N TYR A 93 -7.39 -6.51 7.90
CA TYR A 93 -8.16 -6.27 9.11
C TYR A 93 -7.56 -5.09 9.87
N VAL A 94 -8.42 -4.22 10.40
CA VAL A 94 -8.03 -3.05 11.21
C VAL A 94 -8.72 -3.16 12.56
N ALA A 95 -7.96 -2.93 13.63
CA ALA A 95 -8.45 -2.94 14.99
C ALA A 95 -8.20 -1.59 15.68
N THR A 96 -9.17 -1.12 16.44
CA THR A 96 -9.02 0.05 17.31
C THR A 96 -8.59 -0.41 18.70
N LEU A 97 -7.39 0.02 19.10
CA LEU A 97 -6.74 -0.34 20.35
C LEU A 97 -7.13 0.63 21.47
N ASP A 98 -7.00 0.18 22.72
CA ASP A 98 -7.21 1.03 23.90
C ASP A 98 -6.31 2.28 23.84
N GLY A 99 -6.88 3.44 24.19
CA GLY A 99 -6.20 4.74 24.08
C GLY A 99 -6.20 5.35 22.68
N GLY A 100 -7.03 4.85 21.75
CA GLY A 100 -7.21 5.42 20.41
C GLY A 100 -6.11 5.03 19.41
N GLY A 101 -5.32 4.00 19.72
CA GLY A 101 -4.37 3.41 18.77
C GLY A 101 -5.08 2.59 17.69
N ARG A 102 -4.32 2.21 16.66
CA ARG A 102 -4.79 1.37 15.55
C ARG A 102 -3.81 0.23 15.32
N ALA A 103 -4.31 -0.98 15.10
CA ALA A 103 -3.53 -2.12 14.63
C ALA A 103 -4.09 -2.62 13.30
N TRP A 104 -3.25 -3.27 12.50
CA TRP A 104 -3.70 -3.92 11.26
C TRP A 104 -2.91 -5.17 10.93
N LEU A 105 -3.59 -6.11 10.25
CA LEU A 105 -3.02 -7.31 9.65
C LEU A 105 -3.42 -7.31 8.17
N ALA A 106 -2.45 -7.10 7.28
CA ALA A 106 -2.67 -6.95 5.85
C ALA A 106 -2.23 -8.21 5.08
N SER A 107 -3.07 -8.66 4.14
CA SER A 107 -2.78 -9.84 3.32
C SER A 107 -1.73 -9.57 2.24
N ALA A 108 -1.64 -8.32 1.78
CA ALA A 108 -0.60 -7.81 0.90
C ALA A 108 -0.20 -6.42 1.42
N PRO A 109 1.08 -6.15 1.73
CA PRO A 109 2.25 -6.97 1.44
C PRO A 109 2.64 -7.98 2.55
N ALA A 110 1.65 -8.63 3.19
CA ALA A 110 1.85 -9.58 4.29
C ALA A 110 2.50 -8.93 5.52
N MET A 111 1.71 -8.11 6.22
CA MET A 111 2.23 -7.17 7.23
C MET A 111 1.39 -7.11 8.48
N ILE A 112 2.05 -6.86 9.61
CA ILE A 112 1.41 -6.42 10.85
C ILE A 112 1.95 -5.05 11.22
N GLY A 113 1.08 -4.15 11.62
CA GLY A 113 1.53 -2.85 12.14
C GLY A 113 0.61 -2.26 13.18
N HIS A 114 1.18 -1.42 14.03
CA HIS A 114 0.53 -0.65 15.10
C HIS A 114 0.85 0.84 14.92
N ALA A 115 -0.13 1.67 15.23
CA ALA A 115 0.00 3.12 15.29
C ALA A 115 -0.66 3.67 16.57
N ALA A 116 -0.08 4.74 17.11
CA ALA A 116 -0.63 5.48 18.25
C ALA A 116 -0.55 6.98 17.95
N GLY A 117 -1.65 7.72 18.17
CA GLY A 117 -1.71 9.16 17.88
C GLY A 117 -1.37 9.50 16.44
N GLY A 118 -1.73 8.64 15.48
CA GLY A 118 -1.41 8.79 14.06
C GLY A 118 0.04 8.46 13.66
N THR A 119 0.91 8.09 14.59
CA THR A 119 2.29 7.69 14.31
C THR A 119 2.43 6.18 14.30
N ILE A 120 3.08 5.60 13.29
CA ILE A 120 3.43 4.18 13.26
C ILE A 120 4.47 3.89 14.36
N THR A 121 4.11 3.04 15.31
CA THR A 121 5.00 2.57 16.38
C THR A 121 5.62 1.22 16.07
N TYR A 122 5.00 0.44 15.18
CA TYR A 122 5.52 -0.82 14.67
C TYR A 122 4.94 -1.11 13.28
N ALA A 123 5.75 -1.61 12.35
CA ALA A 123 5.28 -2.15 11.07
C ALA A 123 6.31 -3.16 10.58
N GLY A 124 5.97 -4.45 10.59
CA GLY A 124 6.89 -5.52 10.22
C GLY A 124 6.24 -6.57 9.31
N ALA A 125 7.04 -7.05 8.36
CA ALA A 125 6.60 -8.09 7.42
C ALA A 125 6.47 -9.42 8.13
N THR A 126 5.42 -10.15 7.77
CA THR A 126 5.11 -11.43 8.40
C THR A 126 6.01 -12.52 7.84
N GLU A 127 6.53 -13.35 8.73
CA GLU A 127 7.27 -14.57 8.39
C GLU A 127 6.31 -15.68 7.94
N GLN A 128 5.14 -15.73 8.59
CA GLN A 128 4.06 -16.64 8.27
C GLN A 128 2.75 -15.88 8.31
N LEU A 129 1.84 -16.21 7.40
CA LEU A 129 0.58 -15.51 7.26
C LEU A 129 -0.50 -16.45 6.75
N TRP A 130 -1.70 -16.28 7.27
CA TRP A 130 -2.88 -16.92 6.75
C TRP A 130 -4.12 -16.02 6.87
N PHE A 131 -4.99 -16.12 5.88
CA PHE A 131 -6.29 -15.46 5.83
C PHE A 131 -7.35 -16.46 5.38
N ALA A 132 -8.54 -16.39 5.98
CA ALA A 132 -9.72 -17.13 5.55
C ALA A 132 -10.26 -16.63 4.19
N ARG A 133 -9.92 -15.39 3.83
CA ARG A 133 -10.17 -14.83 2.50
C ARG A 133 -9.11 -15.31 1.51
N PRO A 134 -9.46 -15.43 0.21
CA PRO A 134 -8.45 -15.47 -0.83
C PRO A 134 -7.53 -14.25 -0.65
N SER A 135 -6.27 -14.50 -0.29
CA SER A 135 -5.25 -13.45 -0.34
C SER A 135 -4.98 -13.10 -1.80
N LEU A 136 -4.33 -11.96 -2.05
CA LEU A 136 -3.77 -11.69 -3.39
C LEU A 136 -2.68 -12.73 -3.67
N THR A 137 -3.11 -13.87 -4.22
CA THR A 137 -2.30 -15.01 -4.60
C THR A 137 -1.48 -14.65 -5.82
N GLY A 138 -0.37 -13.96 -5.60
CA GLY A 138 0.54 -13.61 -6.69
C GLY A 138 1.89 -13.04 -6.28
N GLY A 139 2.18 -12.89 -4.97
CA GLY A 139 3.44 -12.29 -4.54
C GLY A 139 3.61 -10.84 -5.02
N ALA A 140 2.52 -10.17 -5.39
CA ALA A 140 2.51 -8.81 -5.88
C ALA A 140 1.58 -7.94 -5.01
N GLY A 141 2.11 -6.81 -4.57
CA GLY A 141 1.39 -5.76 -3.88
C GLY A 141 0.65 -4.82 -4.85
N PRO A 142 0.24 -3.63 -4.37
CA PRO A 142 -0.38 -2.61 -5.20
C PRO A 142 0.44 -2.31 -6.46
N PHE A 143 -0.26 -2.06 -7.58
CA PHE A 143 0.34 -1.83 -8.90
C PHE A 143 1.18 -2.99 -9.45
N GLY A 144 0.97 -4.21 -8.94
CA GLY A 144 1.73 -5.38 -9.34
C GLY A 144 3.19 -5.34 -8.87
N VAL A 145 3.53 -4.48 -7.90
CA VAL A 145 4.89 -4.38 -7.37
C VAL A 145 5.22 -5.67 -6.61
N PRO A 146 6.30 -6.39 -6.94
CA PRO A 146 6.67 -7.61 -6.22
C PRO A 146 6.87 -7.33 -4.73
N LEU A 147 6.28 -8.17 -3.88
CA LEU A 147 6.44 -8.08 -2.44
C LEU A 147 7.93 -8.16 -2.05
N PRO A 148 8.37 -7.38 -1.05
CA PRO A 148 9.75 -7.43 -0.60
C PRO A 148 10.00 -8.68 0.26
N ALA A 149 11.21 -9.24 0.18
CA ALA A 149 11.70 -10.15 1.20
C ALA A 149 11.90 -9.44 2.56
N LEU A 150 12.17 -10.22 3.61
CA LEU A 150 12.38 -9.75 4.98
C LEU A 150 13.78 -9.12 5.20
N ASP A 151 14.24 -8.31 4.24
CA ASP A 151 15.51 -7.60 4.31
C ASP A 151 15.39 -6.13 3.88
N ALA A 152 16.35 -5.31 4.32
CA ALA A 152 16.31 -3.87 4.13
C ALA A 152 16.42 -3.45 2.66
N ARG A 153 17.18 -4.19 1.84
CA ARG A 153 17.38 -3.85 0.44
C ARG A 153 16.08 -4.03 -0.33
N ASP A 154 15.37 -5.12 -0.07
CA ASP A 154 14.10 -5.39 -0.72
C ASP A 154 12.99 -4.45 -0.24
N GLN A 155 12.96 -4.08 1.05
CA GLN A 155 12.05 -3.05 1.56
C GLN A 155 12.29 -1.69 0.88
N ALA A 156 13.55 -1.28 0.71
CA ALA A 156 13.90 -0.05 0.00
C ALA A 156 13.48 -0.11 -1.47
N ARG A 157 13.73 -1.23 -2.16
CA ARG A 157 13.26 -1.47 -3.53
C ARG A 157 11.74 -1.35 -3.62
N TYR A 158 11.00 -2.02 -2.75
CA TYR A 158 9.54 -2.00 -2.75
C TYR A 158 8.98 -0.58 -2.61
N LEU A 159 9.52 0.21 -1.67
CA LEU A 159 9.14 1.63 -1.54
C LEU A 159 9.49 2.42 -2.81
N SER A 160 10.68 2.24 -3.36
CA SER A 160 11.10 2.90 -4.61
C SER A 160 10.15 2.56 -5.78
N ASP A 161 9.76 1.29 -5.91
CA ASP A 161 8.87 0.84 -6.97
C ASP A 161 7.46 1.44 -6.79
N LEU A 162 6.93 1.50 -5.56
CA LEU A 162 5.68 2.21 -5.27
C LEU A 162 5.78 3.69 -5.62
N LEU A 163 6.85 4.37 -5.21
CA LEU A 163 7.07 5.80 -5.49
C LEU A 163 7.17 6.07 -6.98
N SER A 164 7.81 5.19 -7.76
CA SER A 164 7.87 5.32 -9.22
C SER A 164 6.49 5.38 -9.87
N ARG A 165 5.48 4.69 -9.30
CA ARG A 165 4.10 4.76 -9.79
C ARG A 165 3.48 6.13 -9.53
N SER A 166 3.79 6.75 -8.39
CA SER A 166 3.34 8.13 -8.09
C SER A 166 3.81 9.13 -9.14
N THR A 167 5.02 8.92 -9.68
CA THR A 167 5.61 9.83 -10.66
C THR A 167 4.97 9.74 -12.04
N ALA A 168 4.51 8.55 -12.44
CA ALA A 168 4.00 8.29 -13.79
C ALA A 168 2.74 9.10 -14.13
N ASP A 169 1.88 9.37 -13.13
CA ASP A 169 0.60 10.04 -13.34
C ASP A 169 0.67 11.57 -13.22
N ARG A 170 1.81 12.11 -12.78
CA ARG A 170 1.95 13.54 -12.44
C ARG A 170 1.72 14.46 -13.64
N ALA A 171 2.27 14.10 -14.80
CA ALA A 171 2.14 14.90 -16.01
C ALA A 171 0.67 15.01 -16.46
N ALA A 172 -0.07 13.91 -16.42
CA ALA A 172 -1.49 13.87 -16.78
C ALA A 172 -2.35 14.74 -15.84
N LEU A 173 -2.08 14.70 -14.54
CA LEU A 173 -2.75 15.59 -13.58
C LEU A 173 -2.46 17.06 -13.88
N GLN A 174 -1.19 17.41 -14.08
CA GLN A 174 -0.80 18.79 -14.34
C GLN A 174 -1.44 19.31 -15.62
N GLU A 175 -1.43 18.52 -16.70
CA GLU A 175 -2.09 18.87 -17.95
C GLU A 175 -3.59 19.12 -17.73
N ALA A 176 -4.30 18.20 -17.07
CA ALA A 176 -5.73 18.32 -16.82
C ALA A 176 -6.08 19.57 -15.99
N VAL A 177 -5.36 19.82 -14.89
CA VAL A 177 -5.59 20.98 -14.02
C VAL A 177 -5.30 22.29 -14.77
N VAL A 178 -4.23 22.35 -15.56
CA VAL A 178 -3.91 23.51 -16.40
C VAL A 178 -4.98 23.71 -17.47
N ALA A 179 -5.45 22.63 -18.10
CA ALA A 179 -6.45 22.71 -19.15
C ALA A 179 -7.77 23.33 -18.65
N VAL A 180 -8.22 22.93 -17.45
CA VAL A 180 -9.38 23.51 -16.76
C VAL A 180 -9.14 24.97 -16.38
N ARG A 181 -7.95 25.29 -15.85
CA ARG A 181 -7.60 26.65 -15.40
C ARG A 181 -7.56 27.66 -16.54
N GLU A 182 -6.87 27.30 -17.61
CA GLU A 182 -6.66 28.13 -18.80
C GLU A 182 -7.88 28.07 -19.74
N CYS A 183 -8.93 27.36 -19.36
CA CYS A 183 -10.16 27.26 -20.15
C CYS A 183 -9.96 26.72 -21.57
N SER A 184 -8.94 25.87 -21.73
CA SER A 184 -8.41 25.48 -23.03
C SER A 184 -9.29 24.48 -23.79
N ARG A 185 -10.26 23.85 -23.12
CA ARG A 185 -11.19 22.89 -23.75
C ARG A 185 -12.50 23.53 -24.21
N GLY A 186 -12.73 24.81 -23.91
CA GLY A 186 -13.93 25.54 -24.29
C GLY A 186 -14.93 25.69 -23.14
N GLY A 187 -16.22 25.61 -23.46
CA GLY A 187 -17.33 25.93 -22.54
C GLY A 187 -17.77 24.77 -21.64
N ALA A 188 -18.89 24.97 -20.96
CA ALA A 188 -19.53 23.94 -20.13
C ALA A 188 -19.70 22.62 -20.91
N GLY A 189 -19.45 21.50 -20.24
CA GLY A 189 -19.53 20.15 -20.79
C GLY A 189 -18.23 19.64 -21.44
N SER A 190 -17.19 20.48 -21.59
CA SER A 190 -16.01 20.14 -22.40
C SER A 190 -14.84 19.51 -21.63
N TYR A 191 -14.92 19.37 -20.30
CA TYR A 191 -13.81 18.95 -19.44
C TYR A 191 -13.93 17.52 -18.90
N GLY A 192 -14.80 16.69 -19.50
CA GLY A 192 -15.03 15.32 -19.03
C GLY A 192 -13.77 14.44 -19.03
N ALA A 193 -12.88 14.63 -20.02
CA ALA A 193 -11.61 13.92 -20.08
C ALA A 193 -10.63 14.37 -18.99
N ASP A 194 -10.54 15.68 -18.74
CA ASP A 194 -9.67 16.23 -17.68
C ASP A 194 -10.13 15.77 -16.29
N ILE A 195 -11.45 15.75 -16.04
CA ILE A 195 -12.03 15.21 -14.80
C ILE A 195 -11.66 13.73 -14.64
N THR A 196 -11.77 12.94 -15.70
CA THR A 196 -11.42 11.51 -15.67
C THR A 196 -9.93 11.29 -15.38
N ALA A 197 -9.05 12.13 -15.92
CA ALA A 197 -7.62 12.10 -15.62
C ALA A 197 -7.35 12.44 -14.15
N ILE A 198 -7.95 13.52 -13.62
CA ILE A 198 -7.81 13.91 -12.20
C ILE A 198 -8.31 12.78 -11.28
N ASP A 199 -9.48 12.21 -11.57
CA ASP A 199 -10.05 11.11 -10.77
C ASP A 199 -9.17 9.86 -10.79
N THR A 200 -8.53 9.56 -11.92
CA THR A 200 -7.61 8.44 -12.04
C THR A 200 -6.36 8.67 -11.19
N VAL A 201 -5.75 9.85 -11.26
CA VAL A 201 -4.60 10.19 -10.40
C VAL A 201 -4.98 10.16 -8.93
N THR A 202 -6.17 10.68 -8.58
CA THR A 202 -6.69 10.66 -7.20
C THR A 202 -6.76 9.22 -6.67
N ARG A 203 -7.34 8.30 -7.44
CA ARG A 203 -7.43 6.87 -7.06
C ARG A 203 -6.05 6.25 -6.92
N ASN A 204 -5.14 6.51 -7.85
CA ASN A 204 -3.78 5.99 -7.76
C ASN A 204 -3.06 6.50 -6.50
N ARG A 205 -3.23 7.76 -6.12
CA ARG A 205 -2.69 8.29 -4.86
C ARG A 205 -3.34 7.71 -3.61
N GLN A 206 -4.64 7.42 -3.64
CA GLN A 206 -5.30 6.69 -2.56
C GLN A 206 -4.73 5.28 -2.41
N THR A 207 -4.53 4.57 -3.52
CA THR A 207 -3.88 3.25 -3.51
C THR A 207 -2.44 3.33 -2.99
N LEU A 208 -1.67 4.35 -3.38
CA LEU A 208 -0.32 4.57 -2.86
C LEU A 208 -0.31 4.89 -1.37
N LEU A 209 -1.25 5.71 -0.89
CA LEU A 209 -1.39 6.01 0.53
C LEU A 209 -1.67 4.73 1.32
N ALA A 210 -2.63 3.91 0.86
CA ALA A 210 -2.93 2.63 1.48
C ALA A 210 -1.73 1.67 1.44
N ALA A 211 -0.98 1.65 0.34
CA ALA A 211 0.25 0.87 0.21
C ALA A 211 1.34 1.33 1.19
N ALA A 212 1.50 2.65 1.38
CA ALA A 212 2.44 3.24 2.32
C ALA A 212 2.04 2.96 3.78
N GLU A 213 0.73 2.90 4.09
CA GLU A 213 0.26 2.48 5.41
C GLU A 213 0.64 1.05 5.78
N THR A 214 0.80 0.19 4.78
CA THR A 214 1.14 -1.22 4.98
C THR A 214 2.53 -1.57 4.49
N ALA A 215 3.39 -0.59 4.13
CA ALA A 215 4.70 -0.89 3.61
C ALA A 215 5.65 -1.44 4.72
N PRO A 216 6.35 -2.56 4.47
CA PRO A 216 7.40 -3.05 5.36
C PRO A 216 8.58 -2.11 5.37
N VAL A 217 8.92 -1.61 6.56
CA VAL A 217 10.03 -0.67 6.78
C VAL A 217 10.80 -0.95 8.06
N ASP A 218 10.53 -2.07 8.74
CA ASP A 218 11.20 -2.46 9.99
C ASP A 218 12.70 -2.72 9.81
N ARG A 219 13.14 -3.02 8.58
CA ARG A 219 14.55 -3.24 8.27
C ARG A 219 15.24 -1.99 7.74
N LEU A 220 14.51 -0.91 7.48
CA LEU A 220 15.08 0.35 7.03
C LEU A 220 15.50 1.24 8.22
N PRO A 221 16.64 1.93 8.12
CA PRO A 221 17.01 2.94 9.12
C PRO A 221 15.95 4.03 9.14
N ASP A 222 15.44 4.35 10.34
CA ASP A 222 14.35 5.32 10.55
C ASP A 222 13.07 5.00 9.73
N GLY A 223 12.84 3.75 9.34
CA GLY A 223 11.77 3.36 8.44
C GLY A 223 10.37 3.83 8.86
N ALA A 224 10.04 3.75 10.14
CA ALA A 224 8.76 4.24 10.67
C ALA A 224 8.58 5.77 10.48
N ARG A 225 9.67 6.54 10.65
CA ARG A 225 9.67 8.00 10.43
C ARG A 225 9.55 8.31 8.94
N LEU A 226 10.30 7.59 8.09
CA LEU A 226 10.22 7.70 6.64
C LEU A 226 8.79 7.47 6.13
N THR A 227 8.14 6.41 6.59
CA THR A 227 6.76 6.07 6.20
C THR A 227 5.74 7.06 6.74
N THR A 228 5.92 7.58 7.96
CA THR A 228 5.06 8.65 8.49
C THR A 228 5.11 9.91 7.61
N GLN A 229 6.30 10.30 7.15
CA GLN A 229 6.47 11.43 6.23
C GLN A 229 5.80 11.14 4.87
N LEU A 230 5.98 9.92 4.35
CA LEU A 230 5.35 9.46 3.10
C LEU A 230 3.82 9.57 3.17
N GLN A 231 3.22 9.02 4.22
CA GLN A 231 1.77 9.09 4.45
C GLN A 231 1.27 10.53 4.58
N THR A 232 2.03 11.39 5.26
CA THR A 232 1.65 12.80 5.44
C THR A 232 1.52 13.50 4.10
N PHE A 233 2.53 13.42 3.23
CA PHE A 233 2.44 14.12 1.95
C PHE A 233 1.47 13.44 0.98
N LEU A 234 1.35 12.11 0.98
CA LEU A 234 0.36 11.41 0.16
C LEU A 234 -1.07 11.77 0.59
N GLY A 235 -1.34 11.87 1.89
CA GLY A 235 -2.63 12.29 2.42
C GLY A 235 -3.01 13.71 2.01
N LEU A 236 -2.06 14.66 2.07
CA LEU A 236 -2.26 16.02 1.55
C LEU A 236 -2.49 16.01 0.04
N SER A 237 -1.75 15.19 -0.70
CA SER A 237 -1.85 15.10 -2.16
C SER A 237 -3.20 14.55 -2.61
N VAL A 238 -3.74 13.53 -1.92
CA VAL A 238 -5.08 12.99 -2.18
C VAL A 238 -6.15 14.08 -1.98
N ARG A 239 -6.05 14.84 -0.88
CA ARG A 239 -7.00 15.93 -0.61
C ARG A 239 -6.90 17.04 -1.67
N ALA A 240 -5.70 17.41 -2.08
CA ALA A 240 -5.50 18.40 -3.14
C ALA A 240 -6.17 17.96 -4.46
N ASP A 241 -6.02 16.69 -4.86
CA ASP A 241 -6.65 16.20 -6.09
C ASP A 241 -8.18 16.16 -5.99
N GLN A 242 -8.73 15.80 -4.82
CA GLN A 242 -10.17 15.82 -4.60
C GLN A 242 -10.75 17.22 -4.78
N GLU A 243 -10.06 18.24 -4.27
CA GLU A 243 -10.44 19.65 -4.45
C GLU A 243 -10.33 20.08 -5.92
N PHE A 244 -9.26 19.70 -6.62
CA PHE A 244 -9.16 19.96 -8.07
C PHE A 244 -10.25 19.25 -8.87
N ALA A 245 -10.59 18.01 -8.52
CA ALA A 245 -11.66 17.26 -9.17
C ALA A 245 -13.03 17.90 -8.92
N ALA A 246 -13.30 18.35 -7.69
CA ALA A 246 -14.54 19.05 -7.35
C ALA A 246 -14.66 20.36 -8.14
N TRP A 247 -13.60 21.17 -8.15
CA TRP A 247 -13.56 22.40 -8.93
C TRP A 247 -13.71 22.15 -10.44
N ALA A 248 -13.00 21.18 -11.00
CA ALA A 248 -13.12 20.84 -12.43
C ALA A 248 -14.54 20.42 -12.81
N ARG A 249 -15.25 19.70 -11.93
CA ARG A 249 -16.68 19.39 -12.13
C ARG A 249 -17.55 20.64 -12.11
N THR A 250 -17.27 21.62 -11.23
CA THR A 250 -17.97 22.92 -11.24
C THR A 250 -17.74 23.67 -12.54
N VAL A 251 -16.49 23.77 -13.00
CA VAL A 251 -16.16 24.40 -14.30
C VAL A 251 -16.83 23.66 -15.46
N ASN A 252 -16.85 22.33 -15.44
CA ASN A 252 -17.53 21.56 -16.47
C ASN A 252 -19.04 21.79 -16.47
N ALA A 253 -19.68 21.95 -15.31
CA ALA A 253 -21.13 22.15 -15.22
C ALA A 253 -21.57 23.57 -15.58
N LEU A 254 -20.82 24.58 -15.12
CA LEU A 254 -21.25 25.98 -15.16
C LEU A 254 -20.44 26.82 -16.16
N GLY A 255 -19.41 26.24 -16.75
CA GLY A 255 -18.49 26.92 -17.64
C GLY A 255 -17.32 27.56 -16.89
N CYS A 256 -16.44 28.16 -17.69
CA CYS A 256 -15.20 28.76 -17.22
C CYS A 256 -15.40 29.93 -16.26
N GLY A 257 -14.51 30.03 -15.28
CA GLY A 257 -14.59 31.01 -14.18
C GLY A 257 -15.51 30.60 -13.04
N ALA A 258 -16.23 29.48 -13.14
CA ALA A 258 -17.04 28.96 -12.06
C ALA A 258 -16.20 28.22 -10.99
N GLY A 259 -16.61 28.35 -9.73
CA GLY A 259 -15.93 27.73 -8.59
C GLY A 259 -14.57 28.35 -8.27
N SER A 260 -13.79 27.67 -7.43
CA SER A 260 -12.45 28.10 -7.04
C SER A 260 -11.57 26.89 -6.77
N ASP A 261 -10.35 26.91 -7.29
CA ASP A 261 -9.28 25.93 -7.03
C ASP A 261 -8.31 26.38 -5.93
N ALA A 262 -8.67 27.43 -5.16
CA ALA A 262 -7.80 28.00 -4.13
C ALA A 262 -7.40 26.98 -3.06
N GLU A 263 -8.33 26.14 -2.61
CA GLU A 263 -8.06 25.11 -1.62
C GLU A 263 -7.16 23.99 -2.18
N GLY A 264 -7.43 23.53 -3.40
CA GLY A 264 -6.56 22.58 -4.10
C GLY A 264 -5.12 23.08 -4.24
N ARG A 265 -4.93 24.38 -4.57
CA ARG A 265 -3.60 25.01 -4.59
C ARG A 265 -2.96 25.06 -3.22
N ARG A 266 -3.69 25.50 -2.19
CA ARG A 266 -3.18 25.58 -0.80
C ARG A 266 -2.68 24.23 -0.32
N LEU A 267 -3.46 23.17 -0.53
CA LEU A 267 -3.07 21.79 -0.18
C LEU A 267 -1.91 21.26 -1.04
N SER A 268 -1.83 21.64 -2.31
CA SER A 268 -0.69 21.32 -3.18
C SER A 268 0.60 21.96 -2.67
N ASP A 269 0.56 23.22 -2.22
CA ASP A 269 1.71 23.90 -1.62
C ASP A 269 2.14 23.23 -0.30
N GLU A 270 1.19 22.84 0.55
CA GLU A 270 1.47 22.07 1.77
C GLU A 270 2.07 20.70 1.47
N THR A 271 1.56 20.02 0.43
CA THR A 271 2.13 18.77 -0.08
C THR A 271 3.59 18.99 -0.50
N GLY A 272 3.87 20.06 -1.23
CA GLY A 272 5.23 20.43 -1.65
C GLY A 272 6.19 20.63 -0.47
N LYS A 273 5.73 21.28 0.61
CA LYS A 273 6.52 21.43 1.85
C LYS A 273 6.76 20.08 2.54
N ALA A 274 5.74 19.24 2.63
CA ALA A 274 5.84 17.92 3.26
C ALA A 274 6.79 16.97 2.49
N LYS A 275 6.84 17.07 1.15
CA LYS A 275 7.76 16.30 0.31
C LYS A 275 9.23 16.57 0.62
N VAL A 276 9.60 17.80 0.98
CA VAL A 276 11.00 18.17 1.26
C VAL A 276 11.60 17.28 2.36
N ALA A 277 10.88 17.11 3.47
CA ALA A 277 11.36 16.34 4.60
C ALA A 277 11.55 14.85 4.27
N PHE A 278 10.65 14.29 3.46
CA PHE A 278 10.77 12.91 2.97
C PHE A 278 11.99 12.77 2.03
N VAL A 279 12.11 13.66 1.05
CA VAL A 279 13.18 13.62 0.04
C VAL A 279 14.56 13.75 0.69
N GLU A 280 14.71 14.63 1.67
CA GLU A 280 15.96 14.80 2.42
C GLU A 280 16.36 13.50 3.13
N MET A 281 15.44 12.86 3.84
CA MET A 281 15.70 11.59 4.52
C MET A 281 15.99 10.46 3.53
N TRP A 282 15.17 10.31 2.49
CA TRP A 282 15.34 9.28 1.47
C TRP A 282 16.71 9.39 0.79
N ASN A 283 17.06 10.58 0.30
CA ASN A 283 18.30 10.79 -0.42
C ASN A 283 19.55 10.69 0.48
N SER A 284 19.47 11.08 1.75
CA SER A 284 20.62 11.05 2.66
C SER A 284 20.84 9.70 3.35
N ARG A 285 19.78 8.90 3.53
CA ARG A 285 19.84 7.64 4.29
C ARG A 285 19.64 6.40 3.43
N ILE A 286 18.64 6.41 2.54
CA ILE A 286 18.20 5.20 1.84
C ILE A 286 18.96 5.02 0.53
N VAL A 287 19.07 6.08 -0.28
CA VAL A 287 19.81 6.06 -1.56
C VAL A 287 21.24 5.53 -1.42
N PRO A 288 22.12 6.11 -0.57
CA PRO A 288 23.50 5.64 -0.46
C PRO A 288 23.62 4.23 0.14
N ALA A 289 22.68 3.82 1.01
CA ALA A 289 22.73 2.52 1.67
C ALA A 289 22.30 1.36 0.75
N TYR A 290 21.33 1.61 -0.14
CA TYR A 290 20.67 0.54 -0.90
C TYR A 290 20.80 0.66 -2.43
N GLY A 291 21.27 1.79 -2.95
CA GLY A 291 21.43 2.01 -4.39
C GLY A 291 20.11 2.20 -5.14
N VAL A 292 19.08 2.70 -4.47
CA VAL A 292 17.79 3.06 -5.07
C VAL A 292 17.83 4.47 -5.68
N PRO A 293 16.94 4.82 -6.63
CA PRO A 293 16.89 6.14 -7.23
C PRO A 293 16.69 7.28 -6.20
N SER A 294 17.34 8.42 -6.45
CA SER A 294 17.08 9.66 -5.73
C SER A 294 15.83 10.36 -6.25
N TYR A 295 15.17 11.12 -5.39
CA TYR A 295 14.04 11.96 -5.77
C TYR A 295 14.34 13.44 -5.53
N THR A 296 13.60 14.30 -6.21
CA THR A 296 13.46 15.72 -5.89
C THR A 296 12.03 15.98 -5.44
N ARG A 297 11.75 17.16 -4.87
CA ARG A 297 10.40 17.59 -4.53
C ARG A 297 9.42 17.47 -5.71
N ASP A 298 9.91 17.74 -6.92
CA ASP A 298 9.06 17.83 -8.12
C ASP A 298 8.90 16.48 -8.81
N THR A 299 9.81 15.53 -8.57
CA THR A 299 9.81 14.19 -9.15
C THR A 299 9.24 13.13 -8.21
N ILE A 300 8.65 13.50 -7.08
CA ILE A 300 7.89 12.63 -6.17
C ILE A 300 6.54 13.27 -5.88
#